data_AF-A0A672MVA8-F1
#
_entry.id   AF-A0A672MVA8-F1
#
_cell.length_a   1.000
_cell.length_b   1.000
_cell.length_c   1.000
_cell.angle_alpha   90.00
_cell.angle_beta   90.00
_cell.angle_gamma   90.00
#
_symmetry.space_group_name_H-M   'P 1'
#
loop_
_entity.id
_entity.type
_entity.pdbx_description
1 polymer ?
#
loop_
_entity_poly.entity_id
_entity_poly.type
_entity_poly.pdbx_seq_one_letter_code
_entity_poly.pdbx_strand_id
1 'polypeptide(L)'
;MSVFGKLFGGGGKGGKGPSPQEAIQKLRETEEMLAKKQEFLEQKIDAELLTAKKNGTKNKRAALQALKRKKRYEKQLAQIDGTLSTIEFQREALENANTNTEVLKNMGFAAKAMKTAHENMDIDKVDDLMQDITEQQELAQEISDAISRPVGFGEDYDEDELLAELEELEQEELDKNLLEIGGTEDVPLPSVPLNPLPKKPVAQKKREEEDEDDMEELKAWAM
;
A
#
# COMPACT_ATOMS: atom_id res chain seq x y z
N MET A 1 47.72 -19.85 -12.92
CA MET A 1 47.95 -18.40 -12.71
C MET A 1 46.63 -17.67 -12.85
N SER A 2 46.38 -16.75 -11.93
CA SER A 2 45.08 -16.14 -11.62
C SER A 2 44.62 -15.14 -12.69
N VAL A 3 43.36 -15.24 -13.12
CA VAL A 3 42.71 -14.34 -14.10
C VAL A 3 41.68 -13.39 -13.45
N PHE A 4 41.66 -13.29 -12.11
CA PHE A 4 40.65 -12.53 -11.35
C PHE A 4 41.08 -11.12 -10.90
N GLY A 5 42.08 -10.51 -11.55
CA GLY A 5 42.75 -9.33 -10.99
C GLY A 5 42.59 -7.98 -11.71
N LYS A 6 41.69 -7.83 -12.71
CA LYS A 6 41.79 -6.66 -13.60
C LYS A 6 40.51 -5.89 -13.94
N LEU A 7 39.49 -5.94 -13.08
CA LEU A 7 38.29 -5.12 -13.23
C LEU A 7 38.08 -4.10 -12.10
N PHE A 8 39.14 -3.73 -11.40
CA PHE A 8 39.15 -2.59 -10.46
C PHE A 8 40.44 -1.79 -10.67
N GLY A 9 40.38 -0.80 -11.55
CA GLY A 9 41.54 -0.02 -11.94
C GLY A 9 41.17 1.11 -12.88
N GLY A 10 40.45 2.10 -12.35
CA GLY A 10 40.08 3.32 -13.07
C GLY A 10 40.01 4.49 -12.10
N GLY A 11 41.16 5.03 -11.71
CA GLY A 11 41.23 6.32 -11.03
C GLY A 11 40.75 7.42 -11.97
N GLY A 12 39.74 8.18 -11.52
CA GLY A 12 39.23 9.32 -12.25
C GLY A 12 38.41 10.23 -11.33
N LYS A 13 39.06 11.29 -10.82
CA LYS A 13 38.51 12.49 -10.17
C LYS A 13 37.64 12.28 -8.92
N GLY A 14 37.92 13.07 -7.87
CA GLY A 14 37.03 13.23 -6.72
C GLY A 14 35.71 13.89 -7.10
N GLY A 15 34.85 13.16 -7.82
CA GLY A 15 33.43 13.43 -7.85
C GLY A 15 32.89 13.07 -6.48
N LYS A 16 32.25 14.02 -5.79
CA LYS A 16 31.33 13.68 -4.71
C LYS A 16 30.46 12.52 -5.23
N GLY A 17 30.26 11.49 -4.41
CA GLY A 17 29.27 10.45 -4.71
C GLY A 17 27.93 11.08 -5.10
N PRO A 18 27.04 10.33 -5.78
CA PRO A 18 25.76 10.87 -6.24
C PRO A 18 25.07 11.59 -5.09
N SER A 19 24.61 12.80 -5.35
CA SER A 19 23.88 13.57 -4.35
C SER A 19 22.59 12.83 -3.96
N PRO A 20 22.08 13.02 -2.73
CA PRO A 20 20.78 12.47 -2.34
C PRO A 20 19.67 12.81 -3.36
N GLN A 21 19.68 14.03 -3.89
CA GLN A 21 18.73 14.50 -4.91
C GLN A 21 18.82 13.70 -6.21
N GLU A 22 20.05 13.43 -6.70
CA GLU A 22 20.25 12.60 -7.90
C GLU A 22 19.82 11.14 -7.67
N ALA A 23 20.06 10.60 -6.48
CA ALA A 23 19.62 9.26 -6.12
C ALA A 23 18.07 9.16 -6.07
N ILE A 24 17.41 10.13 -5.41
CA ILE A 24 15.94 10.22 -5.34
C ILE A 24 15.35 10.32 -6.75
N GLN A 25 15.91 11.16 -7.62
CA GLN A 25 15.43 11.31 -9.00
C GLN A 25 15.52 10.00 -9.79
N LYS A 26 16.63 9.25 -9.64
CA LYS A 26 16.79 7.95 -10.29
C LYS A 26 15.83 6.88 -9.77
N LEU A 27 15.53 6.90 -8.47
CA LEU A 27 14.53 6.00 -7.88
C LEU A 27 13.16 6.29 -8.48
N ARG A 28 12.74 7.56 -8.56
CA ARG A 28 11.48 7.98 -9.20
C ARG A 28 11.38 7.57 -10.67
N GLU A 29 12.45 7.73 -11.45
CA GLU A 29 12.49 7.26 -12.84
C GLU A 29 12.34 5.74 -12.94
N THR A 30 12.88 5.01 -11.97
CA THR A 30 12.78 3.55 -11.91
C THR A 30 11.38 3.11 -11.50
N GLU A 31 10.76 3.79 -10.53
CA GLU A 31 9.34 3.61 -10.14
C GLU A 31 8.42 3.78 -11.36
N GLU A 32 8.56 4.88 -12.10
CA GLU A 32 7.73 5.13 -13.29
C GLU A 32 7.91 4.05 -14.37
N MET A 33 9.14 3.58 -14.57
CA MET A 33 9.43 2.49 -15.51
C MET A 33 8.78 1.17 -15.06
N LEU A 34 8.86 0.85 -13.77
CA LEU A 34 8.28 -0.36 -13.20
C LEU A 34 6.75 -0.31 -13.23
N ALA A 35 6.14 0.84 -12.91
CA ALA A 35 4.69 1.05 -13.02
C ALA A 35 4.19 0.81 -14.46
N LYS A 36 4.84 1.39 -15.48
CA LYS A 36 4.50 1.12 -16.88
C LYS A 36 4.63 -0.35 -17.26
N LYS A 37 5.60 -1.05 -16.66
CA LYS A 37 5.79 -2.49 -16.89
C LYS A 37 4.73 -3.32 -16.19
N GLN A 38 4.25 -2.88 -15.03
CA GLN A 38 3.13 -3.46 -14.29
C GLN A 38 1.86 -3.43 -15.16
N GLU A 39 1.47 -2.24 -15.63
CA GLU A 39 0.31 -2.04 -16.53
C GLU A 39 0.40 -2.92 -17.78
N PHE A 40 1.59 -3.00 -18.39
CA PHE A 40 1.81 -3.85 -19.55
C PHE A 40 1.60 -5.33 -19.24
N LEU A 41 2.05 -5.81 -18.08
CA LEU A 41 1.87 -7.21 -17.67
C LEU A 41 0.41 -7.51 -17.33
N GLU A 42 -0.31 -6.60 -16.69
CA GLU A 42 -1.74 -6.70 -16.43
C GLU A 42 -2.54 -6.86 -17.73
N GLN A 43 -2.28 -6.00 -18.73
CA GLN A 43 -2.89 -6.12 -20.05
C GLN A 43 -2.58 -7.48 -20.72
N LYS A 44 -1.36 -8.01 -20.53
CA LYS A 44 -1.00 -9.35 -21.04
C LYS A 44 -1.74 -10.47 -20.31
N ILE A 45 -1.91 -10.36 -19.00
CA ILE A 45 -2.65 -11.31 -18.18
C ILE A 45 -4.10 -11.38 -18.67
N ASP A 46 -4.73 -10.23 -18.91
CA ASP A 46 -6.10 -10.15 -19.41
C ASP A 46 -6.25 -10.73 -20.82
N ALA A 47 -5.32 -10.41 -21.72
CA ALA A 47 -5.32 -10.95 -23.08
C ALA A 47 -5.20 -12.49 -23.09
N GLU A 48 -4.35 -13.06 -22.23
CA GLU A 48 -4.21 -14.51 -22.10
C GLU A 48 -5.44 -15.15 -21.44
N LEU A 49 -6.07 -14.47 -20.49
CA LEU A 49 -7.31 -14.92 -19.87
C LEU A 49 -8.45 -14.99 -20.90
N LEU A 50 -8.62 -13.95 -21.72
CA LEU A 50 -9.58 -13.92 -22.82
C LEU A 50 -9.29 -15.05 -23.84
N THR A 51 -8.02 -15.26 -24.16
CA THR A 51 -7.59 -16.35 -25.06
C THR A 51 -7.92 -17.72 -24.48
N ALA A 52 -7.71 -17.92 -23.18
CA ALA A 52 -8.05 -19.16 -22.49
C ALA A 52 -9.57 -19.39 -22.49
N LYS A 53 -10.38 -18.37 -22.16
CA LYS A 53 -11.86 -18.42 -22.20
C LYS A 53 -12.37 -18.78 -23.59
N LYS A 54 -11.85 -18.12 -24.64
CA LYS A 54 -12.24 -18.37 -26.06
C LYS A 54 -11.95 -19.79 -26.53
N ASN A 55 -10.83 -20.37 -26.08
CA ASN A 55 -10.39 -21.70 -26.51
C ASN A 55 -10.80 -22.83 -25.55
N GLY A 56 -11.36 -22.52 -24.38
CA GLY A 56 -11.65 -23.52 -23.33
C GLY A 56 -12.54 -24.67 -23.79
N THR A 57 -13.54 -24.39 -24.62
CA THR A 57 -14.49 -25.40 -25.13
C THR A 57 -14.10 -25.98 -26.49
N LYS A 58 -13.23 -25.29 -27.25
CA LYS A 58 -12.88 -25.66 -28.64
C LYS A 58 -11.51 -26.32 -28.77
N ASN A 59 -10.54 -25.87 -27.98
CA ASN A 59 -9.16 -26.31 -28.04
C ASN A 59 -8.48 -26.24 -26.66
N LYS A 60 -8.66 -27.31 -25.90
CA LYS A 60 -8.10 -27.46 -24.54
C LYS A 60 -6.59 -27.25 -24.48
N ARG A 61 -5.83 -27.67 -25.51
CA ARG A 61 -4.37 -27.50 -25.56
C ARG A 61 -3.99 -26.02 -25.67
N ALA A 62 -4.66 -25.27 -26.53
CA ALA A 62 -4.44 -23.83 -26.69
C ALA A 62 -4.81 -23.05 -25.42
N ALA A 63 -5.93 -23.41 -24.78
CA ALA A 63 -6.35 -22.81 -23.51
C ALA A 63 -5.34 -23.06 -22.37
N LEU A 64 -4.83 -24.29 -22.24
CA LEU A 64 -3.79 -24.62 -21.25
C LEU A 64 -2.49 -23.84 -21.47
N GLN A 65 -2.08 -23.62 -22.72
CA GLN A 65 -0.90 -22.82 -23.05
C GLN A 65 -1.10 -21.34 -22.69
N ALA A 66 -2.28 -20.78 -22.93
CA ALA A 66 -2.62 -19.42 -22.52
C ALA A 66 -2.60 -19.26 -20.99
N LEU A 67 -3.18 -20.20 -20.24
CA LEU A 67 -3.14 -20.19 -18.78
C LEU A 67 -1.71 -20.29 -18.21
N LYS A 68 -0.84 -21.09 -18.84
CA LYS A 68 0.59 -21.15 -18.46
C LYS A 68 1.29 -19.81 -18.67
N ARG A 69 1.00 -19.10 -19.77
CA ARG A 69 1.54 -17.76 -20.01
C ARG A 69 0.99 -16.75 -19.00
N LYS A 70 -0.32 -16.76 -18.73
CA LYS A 70 -0.96 -15.95 -17.67
C LYS A 70 -0.23 -16.11 -16.33
N LYS A 71 -0.07 -17.35 -15.86
CA LYS A 71 0.64 -17.67 -14.60
C LYS A 71 2.08 -17.16 -14.58
N ARG A 72 2.78 -17.18 -15.72
CA ARG A 72 4.14 -16.63 -15.82
C ARG A 72 4.14 -15.10 -15.70
N TYR A 73 3.18 -14.41 -16.30
CA TYR A 73 3.04 -12.96 -16.18
C TYR A 73 2.64 -12.55 -14.76
N GLU A 74 1.70 -13.25 -14.12
CA GLU A 74 1.34 -13.03 -12.70
C GLU A 74 2.56 -13.13 -11.78
N LYS A 75 3.42 -14.12 -12.00
CA LYS A 75 4.65 -14.26 -11.21
C LYS A 75 5.61 -13.09 -11.45
N GLN A 76 5.69 -12.56 -12.66
CA GLN A 76 6.52 -11.39 -12.96
C GLN A 76 5.93 -10.12 -12.36
N LEU A 77 4.61 -10.00 -12.36
CA LEU A 77 3.87 -8.90 -11.74
C LEU A 77 4.17 -8.83 -10.24
N ALA A 78 3.94 -9.92 -9.51
CA ALA A 78 4.23 -9.99 -8.07
C ALA A 78 5.71 -9.70 -7.72
N GLN A 79 6.65 -10.04 -8.62
CA GLN A 79 8.06 -9.68 -8.44
C GLN A 79 8.31 -8.18 -8.63
N ILE A 80 7.61 -7.55 -9.57
CA ILE A 80 7.69 -6.10 -9.79
C ILE A 80 7.09 -5.38 -8.60
N ASP A 81 5.94 -5.79 -8.12
CA ASP A 81 5.25 -5.16 -6.98
C ASP A 81 6.17 -5.12 -5.76
N GLY A 82 6.76 -6.26 -5.38
CA GLY A 82 7.72 -6.31 -4.26
C GLY A 82 9.00 -5.49 -4.51
N THR A 83 9.44 -5.36 -5.77
CA THR A 83 10.58 -4.49 -6.12
C THR A 83 10.21 -3.02 -6.00
N LEU A 84 8.99 -2.66 -6.40
CA LEU A 84 8.46 -1.30 -6.36
C LEU A 84 8.36 -0.83 -4.90
N SER A 85 7.76 -1.62 -4.01
CA SER A 85 7.69 -1.31 -2.57
C SER A 85 9.09 -1.14 -1.95
N THR A 86 10.06 -1.94 -2.38
CA THR A 86 11.46 -1.81 -1.91
C THR A 86 12.06 -0.46 -2.35
N ILE A 87 11.80 -0.04 -3.58
CA ILE A 87 12.32 1.22 -4.14
C ILE A 87 11.65 2.42 -3.48
N GLU A 88 10.34 2.37 -3.28
CA GLU A 88 9.57 3.42 -2.59
C GLU A 88 10.10 3.63 -1.17
N PHE A 89 10.29 2.54 -0.41
CA PHE A 89 10.89 2.60 0.91
C PHE A 89 12.31 3.20 0.90
N GLN A 90 13.14 2.83 -0.08
CA GLN A 90 14.48 3.41 -0.22
C GLN A 90 14.45 4.90 -0.56
N ARG A 91 13.49 5.32 -1.39
CA ARG A 91 13.29 6.73 -1.76
C ARG A 91 12.89 7.54 -0.55
N GLU A 92 11.91 7.06 0.21
CA GLU A 92 11.43 7.72 1.42
C GLU A 92 12.55 7.82 2.48
N ALA A 93 13.29 6.73 2.70
CA ALA A 93 14.44 6.74 3.62
C ALA A 93 15.49 7.79 3.21
N LEU A 94 15.76 7.96 1.92
CA LEU A 94 16.67 9.00 1.42
C LEU A 94 16.10 10.42 1.56
N GLU A 95 14.81 10.62 1.33
CA GLU A 95 14.12 11.90 1.53
C GLU A 95 14.15 12.31 3.01
N ASN A 96 13.87 11.37 3.92
CA ASN A 96 13.98 11.57 5.37
C ASN A 96 15.42 11.87 5.81
N ALA A 97 16.40 11.12 5.31
CA ALA A 97 17.81 11.38 5.60
C ALA A 97 18.27 12.76 5.12
N ASN A 98 17.81 13.20 3.94
CA ASN A 98 18.14 14.52 3.41
C ASN A 98 17.54 15.64 4.28
N THR A 99 16.27 15.50 4.69
CA THR A 99 15.61 16.43 5.62
C THR A 99 16.32 16.49 6.97
N ASN A 100 16.63 15.34 7.57
CA ASN A 100 17.36 15.26 8.85
C ASN A 100 18.75 15.91 8.76
N THR A 101 19.45 15.73 7.63
CA THR A 101 20.75 16.38 7.40
C THR A 101 20.62 17.90 7.36
N GLU A 102 19.57 18.43 6.74
CA GLU A 102 19.30 19.87 6.69
C GLU A 102 18.96 20.43 8.07
N VAL A 103 18.13 19.73 8.84
CA VAL A 103 17.82 20.08 10.24
C VAL A 103 19.10 20.16 11.06
N LEU A 104 19.95 19.12 11.02
CA LEU A 104 21.23 19.10 11.76
C LEU A 104 22.17 20.22 11.34
N LYS A 105 22.20 20.57 10.04
CA LYS A 105 23.01 21.69 9.54
C LYS A 105 22.52 23.03 10.08
N ASN A 106 21.20 23.24 10.13
CA ASN A 106 20.60 24.46 10.66
C ASN A 106 20.80 24.57 12.17
N MET A 107 20.67 23.45 12.90
CA MET A 107 21.01 23.38 14.32
C MET A 107 22.48 23.71 14.58
N GLY A 108 23.40 23.16 13.79
CA GLY A 108 24.83 23.46 13.88
C GLY A 108 25.15 24.93 13.57
N PHE A 109 24.41 25.56 12.67
CA PHE A 109 24.52 27.01 12.41
C PHE A 109 24.00 27.84 13.59
N ALA A 110 22.84 27.48 14.13
CA ALA A 110 22.26 28.12 15.32
C ALA A 110 23.20 28.00 16.54
N ALA A 111 23.76 26.82 16.79
CA ALA A 111 24.72 26.60 17.88
C ALA A 111 26.00 27.45 17.72
N LYS A 112 26.51 27.61 16.49
CA LYS A 112 27.65 28.50 16.21
C LYS A 112 27.29 29.97 16.44
N ALA A 113 26.12 30.41 15.99
CA ALA A 113 25.64 31.77 16.20
C ALA A 113 25.46 32.07 17.70
N MET A 114 24.88 31.13 18.46
CA MET A 114 24.80 31.19 19.92
C MET A 114 26.20 31.29 20.52
N LYS A 115 27.14 30.41 20.16
CA LYS A 115 28.51 30.46 20.69
C LYS A 115 29.18 31.82 20.46
N THR A 116 29.10 32.39 19.26
CA THR A 116 29.68 33.70 18.95
C THR A 116 28.98 34.84 19.69
N ALA A 117 27.66 34.75 19.92
CA ALA A 117 26.95 35.71 20.76
C ALA A 117 27.41 35.66 22.23
N HIS A 118 27.79 34.48 22.73
CA HIS A 118 28.26 34.26 24.11
C HIS A 118 29.78 34.47 24.29
N GLU A 119 30.56 34.47 23.20
CA GLU A 119 32.02 34.71 23.20
C GLU A 119 32.40 36.14 23.62
N ASN A 120 31.44 37.06 23.65
CA ASN A 120 31.59 38.44 24.16
C ASN A 120 31.11 38.63 25.62
N MET A 121 30.82 37.56 26.37
CA MET A 121 30.33 37.64 27.76
C MET A 121 31.43 37.22 28.76
N ASP A 122 31.81 38.16 29.63
CA ASP A 122 32.84 38.06 30.68
C ASP A 122 32.59 36.93 31.72
N ILE A 123 33.68 36.57 32.40
CA ILE A 123 33.95 35.36 33.21
C ILE A 123 33.01 35.01 34.39
N ASP A 124 32.07 35.88 34.79
CA ASP A 124 31.15 35.59 35.90
C ASP A 124 29.94 34.71 35.50
N LYS A 125 29.78 34.36 34.21
CA LYS A 125 28.64 33.58 33.68
C LYS A 125 28.95 32.09 33.44
N VAL A 126 30.00 31.57 34.04
CA VAL A 126 30.47 30.20 33.83
C VAL A 126 29.59 29.16 34.56
N ASP A 127 28.95 29.54 35.67
CA ASP A 127 28.02 28.65 36.38
C ASP A 127 26.68 28.49 35.64
N ASP A 128 26.16 29.56 35.04
CA ASP A 128 24.99 29.49 34.15
C ASP A 128 25.31 28.71 32.86
N LEU A 129 26.54 28.83 32.35
CA LEU A 129 27.02 28.06 31.21
C LEU A 129 27.12 26.55 31.50
N MET A 130 27.45 26.15 32.73
CA MET A 130 27.44 24.73 33.13
C MET A 130 26.02 24.18 33.19
N GLN A 131 25.03 25.02 33.51
CA GLN A 131 23.61 24.66 33.45
C GLN A 131 23.12 24.53 32.00
N ASP A 132 23.49 25.46 31.12
CA ASP A 132 23.18 25.41 29.68
C ASP A 132 23.87 24.24 28.95
N ILE A 133 25.07 23.85 29.37
CA ILE A 133 25.78 22.68 28.82
C ILE A 133 25.07 21.39 29.23
N THR A 134 24.51 21.34 30.43
CA THR A 134 23.77 20.16 30.91
C THR A 134 22.42 20.05 30.18
N GLU A 135 21.72 21.16 29.94
CA GLU A 135 20.51 21.19 29.11
C GLU A 135 20.78 20.88 27.62
N GLN A 136 21.90 21.35 27.04
CA GLN A 136 22.32 20.97 25.68
C GLN A 136 22.71 19.48 25.59
N GLN A 137 23.23 18.91 26.68
CA GLN A 137 23.56 17.49 26.77
C GLN A 137 22.29 16.64 26.87
N GLU A 138 21.26 17.10 27.58
CA GLU A 138 19.92 16.49 27.58
C GLU A 138 19.23 16.61 26.22
N LEU A 139 19.29 17.76 25.55
CA LEU A 139 18.72 17.95 24.21
C LEU A 139 19.43 17.09 23.16
N ALA A 140 20.75 16.92 23.26
CA ALA A 140 21.51 16.01 22.41
C ALA A 140 21.16 14.55 22.69
N GLN A 141 20.84 14.21 23.94
CA GLN A 141 20.36 12.89 24.33
C GLN A 141 18.94 12.62 23.79
N GLU A 142 18.06 13.63 23.81
CA GLU A 142 16.69 13.57 23.28
C GLU A 142 16.67 13.48 21.74
N ILE A 143 17.60 14.14 21.05
CA ILE A 143 17.82 13.99 19.59
C ILE A 143 18.42 12.62 19.28
N SER A 144 19.33 12.14 20.14
CA SER A 144 19.86 10.79 20.04
C SER A 144 18.73 9.77 20.17
N ASP A 145 17.75 9.95 21.07
CA ASP A 145 16.59 9.07 21.20
C ASP A 145 15.56 9.24 20.06
N ALA A 146 15.33 10.46 19.58
CA ALA A 146 14.42 10.73 18.45
C ALA A 146 14.95 10.20 17.11
N ILE A 147 16.27 10.15 16.92
CA ILE A 147 16.93 9.52 15.76
C ILE A 147 17.10 8.00 15.98
N SER A 148 17.17 7.54 17.24
CA SER A 148 17.23 6.10 17.60
C SER A 148 15.86 5.41 17.57
N ARG A 149 14.76 6.16 17.44
CA ARG A 149 13.48 5.59 16.98
C ARG A 149 13.70 5.07 15.56
N PRO A 150 13.58 3.76 15.31
CA PRO A 150 14.09 3.13 14.11
C PRO A 150 13.60 3.82 12.83
N VAL A 151 14.53 4.47 12.15
CA VAL A 151 14.42 4.71 10.71
C VAL A 151 14.69 3.36 10.06
N GLY A 152 13.64 2.56 9.93
CA GLY A 152 13.63 1.32 9.17
C GLY A 152 13.41 0.06 10.00
N PHE A 153 12.42 -0.71 9.53
CA PHE A 153 12.00 -2.04 9.95
C PHE A 153 11.40 -2.13 11.36
N GLY A 154 10.07 -1.92 11.43
CA GLY A 154 9.27 -2.22 12.62
C GLY A 154 8.42 -1.08 13.17
N GLU A 155 7.74 -0.28 12.33
CA GLU A 155 6.34 -0.07 12.70
C GLU A 155 5.63 -1.32 12.20
N ASP A 156 5.25 -2.16 13.17
CA ASP A 156 4.26 -3.22 13.00
C ASP A 156 2.94 -2.53 12.61
N TYR A 157 2.84 -2.02 11.38
CA TYR A 157 1.52 -1.76 10.81
C TYR A 157 0.87 -3.12 10.69
N ASP A 158 -0.23 -3.30 11.41
CA ASP A 158 -0.99 -4.52 11.31
C ASP A 158 -1.54 -4.60 9.88
N GLU A 159 -1.09 -5.59 9.10
CA GLU A 159 -1.57 -5.81 7.73
C GLU A 159 -3.10 -5.94 7.73
N ASP A 160 -3.70 -6.45 8.81
CA ASP A 160 -5.15 -6.55 8.97
C ASP A 160 -5.82 -5.18 9.19
N GLU A 161 -5.16 -4.24 9.90
CA GLU A 161 -5.66 -2.86 10.09
C GLU A 161 -5.61 -2.09 8.77
N LEU A 162 -4.51 -2.21 8.02
CA LEU A 162 -4.36 -1.58 6.71
C LEU A 162 -5.35 -2.17 5.68
N LEU A 163 -5.60 -3.47 5.73
CA LEU A 163 -6.62 -4.12 4.87
C LEU A 163 -8.03 -3.63 5.22
N ALA A 164 -8.34 -3.45 6.51
CA ALA A 164 -9.62 -2.90 6.93
C ALA A 164 -9.81 -1.45 6.48
N GLU A 165 -8.77 -0.62 6.61
CA GLU A 165 -8.79 0.77 6.12
C GLU A 165 -8.96 0.83 4.60
N LEU A 166 -8.30 -0.07 3.85
CA LEU A 166 -8.45 -0.16 2.40
C LEU A 166 -9.87 -0.56 1.99
N GLU A 167 -10.47 -1.53 2.69
CA GLU A 167 -11.85 -1.97 2.43
C GLU A 167 -12.86 -0.84 2.72
N GLU A 168 -12.63 -0.04 3.76
CA GLU A 168 -13.44 1.15 4.07
C GLU A 168 -13.35 2.19 2.93
N LEU A 169 -12.15 2.50 2.44
CA LEU A 169 -11.95 3.44 1.33
C LEU A 169 -12.59 2.95 0.02
N GLU A 170 -12.49 1.65 -0.30
CA GLU A 170 -13.14 1.06 -1.47
C GLU A 170 -14.68 1.15 -1.36
N GLN A 171 -15.24 0.92 -0.17
CA GLN A 171 -16.67 1.04 0.06
C GLN A 171 -17.15 2.50 -0.04
N GLU A 172 -16.38 3.46 0.48
CA GLU A 172 -16.68 4.89 0.31
C GLU A 172 -16.70 5.31 -1.16
N GLU A 173 -15.77 4.81 -1.98
CA GLU A 173 -15.75 5.08 -3.41
C GLU A 173 -16.93 4.43 -4.14
N LEU A 174 -17.30 3.20 -3.78
CA LEU A 174 -18.49 2.52 -4.32
C LEU A 174 -19.78 3.25 -3.97
N ASP A 175 -19.93 3.69 -2.72
CA ASP A 175 -21.10 4.44 -2.24
C ASP A 175 -21.21 5.80 -2.96
N LYS A 176 -20.07 6.47 -3.17
CA LYS A 176 -20.02 7.70 -3.96
C LYS A 176 -20.42 7.47 -5.42
N ASN A 177 -19.89 6.44 -6.05
CA ASN A 177 -20.28 6.04 -7.42
C ASN A 177 -21.76 5.65 -7.50
N LEU A 178 -22.30 4.99 -6.47
CA LEU A 178 -23.71 4.62 -6.40
C LEU A 178 -24.62 5.83 -6.17
N LEU A 179 -24.18 6.83 -5.39
CA LEU A 179 -24.87 8.12 -5.24
C LEU A 179 -24.86 8.93 -6.54
N GLU A 180 -23.79 8.84 -7.34
CA GLU A 180 -23.73 9.45 -8.68
C GLU A 180 -24.62 8.72 -9.71
N ILE A 181 -24.79 7.39 -9.58
CA ILE A 181 -25.73 6.59 -10.40
C ILE A 181 -27.18 6.68 -9.88
N GLY A 182 -27.35 6.95 -8.58
CA GLY A 182 -28.62 7.05 -7.85
C GLY A 182 -29.26 8.43 -7.89
N GLY A 183 -28.94 9.25 -8.90
CA GLY A 183 -29.79 10.37 -9.28
C GLY A 183 -31.20 9.82 -9.54
N THR A 184 -32.15 10.26 -8.73
CA THR A 184 -33.55 9.86 -8.74
C THR A 184 -34.20 10.13 -10.10
N GLU A 185 -34.05 9.23 -11.06
CA GLU A 185 -35.03 9.11 -12.13
C GLU A 185 -36.19 8.31 -11.57
N ASP A 186 -37.33 8.97 -11.38
CA ASP A 186 -38.64 8.35 -11.21
C ASP A 186 -38.87 7.36 -12.36
N VAL A 187 -38.43 6.12 -12.20
CA VAL A 187 -38.77 5.04 -13.13
C VAL A 187 -40.25 4.74 -12.91
N PRO A 188 -41.15 5.03 -13.86
CA PRO A 188 -42.56 4.73 -13.68
C PRO A 188 -42.71 3.20 -13.63
N LEU A 189 -43.02 2.68 -12.44
CA LEU A 189 -43.29 1.26 -12.26
C LEU A 189 -44.46 0.85 -13.15
N PRO A 190 -44.36 -0.27 -13.89
CA PRO A 190 -45.44 -0.73 -14.74
C PRO A 190 -46.64 -1.16 -13.89
N SER A 191 -47.82 -0.60 -14.19
CA SER A 191 -49.07 -0.93 -13.50
C SER A 191 -49.41 -2.41 -13.66
N VAL A 192 -49.58 -3.09 -12.53
CA VAL A 192 -50.02 -4.49 -12.47
C VAL A 192 -51.43 -4.65 -13.06
N PRO A 193 -51.67 -5.63 -13.94
CA PRO A 193 -52.99 -5.84 -14.54
C PRO A 193 -54.02 -6.33 -13.52
N LEU A 194 -55.13 -5.58 -13.37
CA LEU A 194 -56.27 -5.87 -12.49
C LEU A 194 -57.25 -6.92 -13.06
N ASN A 195 -56.75 -7.98 -13.68
CA ASN A 195 -57.63 -9.05 -14.14
C ASN A 195 -57.97 -10.00 -12.97
N PRO A 196 -59.25 -10.23 -12.64
CA PRO A 196 -59.63 -11.20 -11.62
C PRO A 196 -59.23 -12.62 -12.07
N LEU A 197 -58.40 -13.28 -11.27
CA LEU A 197 -57.97 -14.66 -11.51
C LEU A 197 -59.16 -15.64 -11.36
N PRO A 198 -59.24 -16.69 -12.19
CA PRO A 198 -60.26 -17.72 -12.05
C PRO A 198 -60.06 -18.52 -10.75
N LYS A 199 -61.14 -18.68 -9.97
CA LYS A 199 -61.15 -19.48 -8.73
C LYS A 199 -60.84 -20.95 -9.05
N LYS A 200 -59.69 -21.45 -8.60
CA LYS A 200 -59.40 -22.89 -8.53
C LYS A 200 -60.23 -23.55 -7.42
N PRO A 201 -60.70 -24.80 -7.59
CA PRO A 201 -61.38 -25.53 -6.53
C PRO A 201 -60.40 -25.85 -5.39
N VAL A 202 -60.95 -25.76 -4.18
CA VAL A 202 -60.27 -25.88 -2.89
C VAL A 202 -59.74 -27.30 -2.69
N ALA A 203 -58.42 -27.45 -2.59
CA ALA A 203 -57.76 -28.64 -2.04
C ALA A 203 -57.28 -28.32 -0.62
N GLN A 204 -58.23 -28.06 0.29
CA GLN A 204 -57.99 -28.01 1.74
C GLN A 204 -58.28 -29.40 2.29
N LYS A 205 -57.24 -30.22 2.40
CA LYS A 205 -57.21 -31.35 3.35
C LYS A 205 -55.87 -32.07 3.44
N LYS A 206 -54.90 -31.75 2.58
CA LYS A 206 -53.60 -32.44 2.58
C LYS A 206 -52.43 -31.63 3.17
N ARG A 207 -52.66 -30.35 3.46
CA ARG A 207 -51.60 -29.43 3.92
C ARG A 207 -51.57 -29.29 5.45
N GLU A 208 -52.73 -29.39 6.10
CA GLU A 208 -52.84 -29.32 7.57
C GLU A 208 -52.26 -30.56 8.26
N GLU A 209 -52.34 -31.76 7.66
CA GLU A 209 -51.68 -32.98 8.19
C GLU A 209 -50.15 -32.93 8.04
N GLU A 210 -49.63 -32.35 6.95
CA GLU A 210 -48.18 -32.19 6.73
C GLU A 210 -47.57 -31.17 7.70
N ASP A 211 -48.26 -30.06 7.96
CA ASP A 211 -47.78 -29.00 8.86
C ASP A 211 -47.82 -29.41 10.36
N GLU A 212 -48.70 -30.35 10.75
CA GLU A 212 -48.74 -30.90 12.11
C GLU A 212 -47.62 -31.93 12.36
N ASP A 213 -47.35 -32.83 11.41
CA ASP A 213 -46.27 -33.83 11.50
C ASP A 213 -44.88 -33.15 11.58
N ASP A 214 -44.64 -32.13 10.75
CA ASP A 214 -43.37 -31.38 10.75
C ASP A 214 -43.13 -30.63 12.07
N MET A 215 -44.20 -30.18 12.73
CA MET A 215 -44.12 -29.47 14.01
C MET A 215 -43.88 -30.41 15.20
N GLU A 216 -44.35 -31.66 15.12
CA GLU A 216 -44.06 -32.69 16.13
C GLU A 216 -42.62 -33.19 16.03
N GLU A 217 -42.09 -33.35 14.82
CA GLU A 217 -40.70 -33.78 14.60
C GLU A 217 -39.69 -32.76 15.14
N LEU A 218 -39.96 -31.46 14.96
CA LEU A 218 -39.13 -30.38 15.52
C LEU A 218 -39.15 -30.33 17.07
N LYS A 219 -40.28 -30.68 17.71
CA LYS A 219 -40.38 -30.73 19.18
C LYS A 219 -39.63 -31.92 19.78
N ALA A 220 -39.57 -33.05 19.07
CA ALA A 220 -38.86 -34.24 19.51
C ALA A 220 -37.33 -34.08 19.46
N TRP A 221 -36.82 -33.20 18.58
CA TRP A 221 -35.38 -32.92 18.48
C TRP A 221 -34.85 -31.94 19.54
N ALA A 222 -35.75 -31.18 20.18
CA ALA A 222 -35.41 -30.17 21.18
C ALA A 222 -35.43 -30.68 22.65
N MET A 223 -35.71 -31.97 22.87
CA MET A 223 -35.58 -32.67 24.17
C MET A 223 -34.42 -33.66 24.15
#